data_AF-A0A4S8NHJ0-F1
#
_entry.id   AF-A0A4S8NHJ0-F1
#
_cell.length_a   1.000
_cell.length_b   1.000
_cell.length_c   1.000
_cell.angle_alpha   90.00
_cell.angle_beta   90.00
_cell.angle_gamma   90.00
#
_symmetry.space_group_name_H-M   'P 1'
#
loop_
_entity.id
_entity.type
_entity.pdbx_description
1 polymer ?
#
loop_
_entity_poly.entity_id
_entity_poly.type
_entity_poly.pdbx_seq_one_letter_code
_entity_poly.pdbx_strand_id
1 'polypeptide(L)'
;MRIAVDVRVLLRLLLGAGVWLVLSIVLAGFIFAGSERSIDLASHDATVSPDYSGQIVLRTGPVLPDLRAPSDSRLGLEIRLGKSDTTSLEELTTRYAAIASQPEGQVAAVGRAVRSMAIAALLQGAALAALPLVLWVVVGPTRRRELLARLRTRGGVAGLVAIALVVGLAVVPLTWGRAESPEETWEPLQAFVGEDVPLPDEARDVEIMDDVTTEETQRLITSAVSTYQRSLTFYSDAADRAGELELRTPEEDETVVVIVSDRHLNVGMDKVARAIGDRAEASALFDLGDDTSTGERWEAFSLDSVAAAFDDYDGHWGVAGNHDHGGFVRSHLEDLGWTYFDGEVVDGPGDSRIIGVDDPRSSGLGNWRDETGLTSAEVAEALTEEVCRADEEGDRVSTVLLHDADFGDAALERGCVDLVLGGHVHVQSGPTPVEGEGGETGYTYTLGTTGGAAYAIAIGSKLRRAASIGLLTYREGRPVGLQSIELQSNGRFDVHEWVELTY
;
A
#
# COMPACT_ATOMS: atom_id res chain seq x y z
N MET A 1 35.99 -42.65 -12.55
CA MET A 1 35.83 -42.79 -11.10
C MET A 1 34.36 -42.51 -10.76
N ARG A 2 33.53 -43.55 -10.66
CA ARG A 2 32.09 -43.42 -10.35
C ARG A 2 31.93 -43.51 -8.83
N ILE A 3 31.49 -42.44 -8.18
CA ILE A 3 31.14 -42.45 -6.77
C ILE A 3 29.86 -43.30 -6.65
N ALA A 4 30.01 -44.57 -6.28
CA ALA A 4 28.87 -45.39 -5.89
C ALA A 4 28.43 -44.91 -4.51
N VAL A 5 27.49 -43.95 -4.49
CA VAL A 5 26.81 -43.57 -3.25
C VAL A 5 26.07 -44.81 -2.75
N ASP A 6 26.45 -45.30 -1.57
CA ASP A 6 25.79 -46.43 -0.94
C ASP A 6 24.30 -46.08 -0.76
N VAL A 7 23.43 -46.88 -1.38
CA VAL A 7 21.96 -46.70 -1.37
C VAL A 7 21.45 -46.54 0.07
N ARG A 8 22.10 -47.14 1.06
CA ARG A 8 21.75 -47.00 2.48
C ARG A 8 22.06 -45.61 3.05
N VAL A 9 23.11 -44.95 2.56
CA VAL A 9 23.45 -43.57 2.95
C VAL A 9 22.45 -42.60 2.34
N LEU A 10 22.13 -42.79 1.05
CA LEU A 10 21.12 -41.98 0.36
C LEU A 10 19.74 -42.09 1.03
N LEU A 11 19.29 -43.31 1.36
CA LEU A 11 18.01 -43.53 2.05
C LEU A 11 17.96 -42.86 3.44
N ARG A 12 19.07 -42.83 4.18
CA ARG A 12 19.14 -42.16 5.48
C ARG A 12 19.10 -40.64 5.37
N LEU A 13 19.74 -40.08 4.34
CA LEU A 13 19.69 -38.66 4.06
C LEU A 13 18.28 -38.23 3.63
N LEU A 14 17.63 -39.01 2.77
CA LEU A 14 16.23 -38.78 2.37
C LEU A 14 15.26 -38.89 3.54
N LEU A 15 15.44 -39.88 4.42
CA LEU A 15 14.64 -40.01 5.64
C LEU A 15 14.87 -38.82 6.58
N GLY A 16 16.12 -38.39 6.76
CA GLY A 16 16.47 -37.24 7.59
C GLY A 16 15.87 -35.94 7.06
N ALA A 17 15.96 -35.72 5.74
CA ALA A 17 15.33 -34.59 5.07
C ALA A 17 13.80 -34.63 5.15
N GLY A 18 13.20 -35.82 5.02
CA GLY A 18 11.75 -35.99 5.18
C GLY A 18 11.27 -35.70 6.59
N VAL A 19 11.98 -36.19 7.61
CA VAL A 19 11.69 -35.90 9.02
C VAL A 19 11.87 -34.42 9.32
N TRP A 20 12.94 -33.80 8.80
CA TRP A 20 13.16 -32.37 8.91
C TRP A 20 11.98 -31.59 8.34
N LEU A 21 11.61 -31.86 7.09
CA LEU A 21 10.54 -31.15 6.39
C LEU A 21 9.20 -31.25 7.13
N VAL A 22 8.82 -32.45 7.57
CA VAL A 22 7.58 -32.65 8.34
C VAL A 22 7.62 -31.85 9.64
N LEU A 23 8.73 -31.92 10.37
CA LEU A 23 8.89 -31.19 11.62
C LEU A 23 8.88 -29.66 11.40
N SER A 24 9.50 -29.19 10.32
CA SER A 24 9.50 -27.78 9.93
C SER A 24 8.10 -27.27 9.65
N ILE A 25 7.30 -28.01 8.87
CA ILE A 25 5.92 -27.65 8.54
C ILE A 25 5.05 -27.61 9.79
N VAL A 26 5.18 -28.62 10.67
CA VAL A 26 4.42 -28.66 11.92
C VAL A 26 4.78 -27.49 12.83
N LEU A 27 6.07 -27.25 13.07
CA LEU A 27 6.53 -26.13 13.90
C LEU A 27 6.14 -24.77 13.29
N ALA A 28 6.27 -24.61 11.97
CA ALA A 28 5.85 -23.41 11.28
C ALA A 28 4.35 -23.17 11.44
N GLY A 29 3.51 -24.20 11.33
CA GLY A 29 2.07 -24.06 11.56
C GLY A 29 1.72 -23.60 12.97
N PHE A 30 2.45 -24.07 13.98
CA PHE A 30 2.28 -23.60 15.37
C PHE A 30 2.74 -22.16 15.56
N ILE A 31 3.91 -21.80 15.02
CA ILE A 31 4.47 -20.44 15.13
C ILE A 31 3.56 -19.44 14.40
N PHE A 32 3.11 -19.79 13.20
CA PHE A 32 2.23 -18.97 12.39
C PHE A 32 0.95 -18.62 13.15
N ALA A 33 0.20 -19.61 13.63
CA ALA A 33 -1.07 -19.38 14.35
C ALA A 33 -0.91 -18.83 15.78
N GLY A 34 0.32 -18.70 16.27
CA GLY A 34 0.66 -18.04 17.53
C GLY A 34 1.34 -16.69 17.36
N SER A 35 1.50 -16.23 16.11
CA SER A 35 2.13 -14.95 15.81
C SER A 35 1.09 -13.84 15.69
N GLU A 36 1.51 -12.62 16.02
CA GLU A 36 0.74 -11.40 15.83
C GLU A 36 1.65 -10.35 15.17
N ARG A 37 1.07 -9.47 14.37
CA ARG A 37 1.81 -8.37 13.74
C ARG A 37 0.96 -7.10 13.71
N SER A 38 1.54 -5.99 14.14
CA SER A 38 0.95 -4.65 13.98
C SER A 38 1.13 -4.15 12.55
N ILE A 39 0.08 -3.58 11.99
CA ILE A 39 0.03 -2.90 10.70
C ILE A 39 -0.87 -1.68 10.80
N ASP A 40 -0.66 -0.69 9.94
CA ASP A 40 -1.63 0.38 9.75
C ASP A 40 -2.75 -0.12 8.82
N LEU A 41 -3.98 -0.15 9.32
CA LEU A 41 -5.14 -0.66 8.60
C LEU A 41 -6.37 0.20 8.88
N ALA A 42 -7.04 0.64 7.82
CA ALA A 42 -8.27 1.43 7.85
C ALA A 42 -8.19 2.65 8.79
N SER A 43 -7.03 3.33 8.84
CA SER A 43 -6.74 4.44 9.76
C SER A 43 -6.57 4.08 11.23
N HIS A 44 -6.21 2.84 11.54
CA HIS A 44 -5.92 2.35 12.87
C HIS A 44 -4.57 1.63 12.89
N ASP A 45 -3.85 1.73 14.02
CA ASP A 45 -2.84 0.71 14.37
C ASP A 45 -3.60 -0.59 14.70
N ALA A 46 -3.55 -1.55 13.78
CA ALA A 46 -4.29 -2.79 13.85
C ALA A 46 -3.36 -3.98 14.09
N THR A 47 -3.80 -4.94 14.91
CA THR A 47 -3.08 -6.19 15.12
C THR A 47 -3.70 -7.30 14.28
N VAL A 48 -2.88 -7.95 13.46
CA VAL A 48 -3.27 -9.09 12.62
C VAL A 48 -2.75 -10.38 13.26
N SER A 49 -3.66 -11.33 13.48
CA SER A 49 -3.37 -12.63 14.11
C SER A 49 -3.99 -13.76 13.29
N PRO A 50 -3.21 -14.57 12.55
CA PRO A 50 -3.73 -15.70 11.80
C PRO A 50 -4.10 -16.86 12.72
N ASP A 51 -5.10 -17.64 12.31
CA ASP A 51 -5.57 -18.82 13.01
C ASP A 51 -6.08 -19.91 12.05
N TYR A 52 -6.78 -20.92 12.59
CA TYR A 52 -7.36 -22.02 11.84
C TYR A 52 -8.90 -22.09 11.94
N SER A 53 -9.55 -20.97 12.24
CA SER A 53 -11.01 -20.87 12.37
C SER A 53 -11.74 -20.98 11.03
N GLY A 54 -11.07 -20.61 9.93
CA GLY A 54 -11.69 -20.45 8.61
C GLY A 54 -12.59 -19.21 8.51
N GLN A 55 -12.44 -18.27 9.45
CA GLN A 55 -13.18 -17.02 9.52
C GLN A 55 -12.21 -15.84 9.50
N ILE A 56 -12.59 -14.75 8.84
CA ILE A 56 -11.95 -13.45 8.96
C ILE A 56 -12.80 -12.65 9.94
N VAL A 57 -12.24 -12.29 11.09
CA VAL A 57 -12.94 -11.57 12.16
C VAL A 57 -12.29 -10.19 12.32
N LEU A 58 -13.05 -9.14 12.09
CA LEU A 58 -12.65 -7.75 12.32
C LEU A 58 -13.21 -7.30 13.67
N ARG A 59 -12.31 -7.13 14.64
CA ARG A 59 -12.60 -6.58 15.96
C ARG A 59 -12.46 -5.07 15.90
N THR A 60 -13.57 -4.35 15.97
CA THR A 60 -13.63 -2.90 15.79
C THR A 60 -13.57 -2.13 17.12
N GLY A 61 -13.62 -2.83 18.24
CA GLY A 61 -13.53 -2.24 19.58
C GLY A 61 -14.88 -1.70 20.07
N PRO A 62 -14.92 -0.75 21.02
CA PRO A 62 -16.14 -0.40 21.75
C PRO A 62 -17.13 0.50 20.98
N VAL A 63 -16.75 0.97 19.79
CA VAL A 63 -17.51 2.03 19.08
C VAL A 63 -18.34 1.48 17.93
N LEU A 64 -17.83 0.48 17.22
CA LEU A 64 -18.52 -0.22 16.15
C LEU A 64 -18.63 -1.70 16.49
N PRO A 65 -19.68 -2.39 16.00
CA PRO A 65 -19.83 -3.82 16.22
C PRO A 65 -18.80 -4.61 15.41
N ASP A 66 -18.33 -5.71 15.99
CA ASP A 66 -17.40 -6.62 15.34
C ASP A 66 -18.06 -7.27 14.11
N LEU A 67 -17.26 -7.51 13.08
CA LEU A 67 -17.70 -8.12 11.82
C LEU A 67 -16.96 -9.43 11.60
N ARG A 68 -17.62 -10.40 10.95
CA ARG A 68 -16.92 -11.60 10.46
C ARG A 68 -17.42 -12.02 9.09
N ALA A 69 -16.56 -12.72 8.36
CA ALA A 69 -16.88 -13.32 7.06
C ALA A 69 -16.10 -14.64 6.89
N PRO A 70 -16.59 -15.59 6.07
CA PRO A 70 -15.83 -16.80 5.74
C PRO A 70 -14.54 -16.45 4.99
N SER A 71 -13.45 -17.18 5.27
CA SER A 71 -12.17 -16.99 4.57
C SER A 71 -11.99 -17.85 3.32
N ASP A 72 -13.00 -18.64 2.96
CA ASP A 72 -12.99 -19.69 1.92
C ASP A 72 -11.87 -20.73 2.07
N SER A 73 -11.25 -20.83 3.25
CA SER A 73 -10.17 -21.76 3.54
C SER A 73 -10.22 -22.26 4.99
N ARG A 74 -9.26 -23.11 5.37
CA ARG A 74 -9.07 -23.51 6.77
C ARG A 74 -8.25 -22.52 7.58
N LEU A 75 -7.70 -21.50 6.94
CA LEU A 75 -6.96 -20.43 7.60
C LEU A 75 -7.96 -19.34 7.95
N GLY A 76 -8.01 -18.95 9.21
CA GLY A 76 -8.73 -17.75 9.61
C GLY A 76 -7.77 -16.62 9.95
N LEU A 77 -8.35 -15.45 10.22
CA LEU A 77 -7.63 -14.23 10.50
C LEU A 77 -8.43 -13.38 11.47
N GLU A 78 -7.86 -13.07 12.62
CA GLU A 78 -8.39 -12.03 13.51
C GLU A 78 -7.63 -10.73 13.27
N ILE A 79 -8.36 -9.67 12.96
CA ILE A 79 -7.86 -8.30 12.79
C ILE A 79 -8.45 -7.47 13.91
N ARG A 80 -7.62 -6.91 14.79
CA ARG A 80 -8.07 -6.04 15.88
C ARG A 80 -7.66 -4.61 15.62
N LEU A 81 -8.65 -3.74 15.38
CA LEU A 81 -8.43 -2.31 15.25
C LEU A 81 -8.08 -1.71 16.61
N GLY A 82 -6.97 -0.97 16.65
CA GLY A 82 -6.52 -0.22 17.83
C GLY A 82 -7.18 1.15 17.93
N LYS A 83 -6.45 2.13 18.46
CA LYS A 83 -6.95 3.50 18.60
C LYS A 83 -7.14 4.15 17.24
N SER A 84 -8.15 5.02 17.15
CA SER A 84 -8.36 5.95 16.03
C SER A 84 -7.99 7.35 16.48
N ASP A 85 -7.48 8.17 15.56
CA ASP A 85 -7.14 9.57 15.82
C ASP A 85 -8.29 10.55 15.52
N THR A 86 -9.51 10.06 15.27
CA THR A 86 -10.67 10.92 14.98
C THR A 86 -11.41 11.36 16.24
N THR A 87 -11.92 12.59 16.25
CA THR A 87 -12.76 13.13 17.34
C THR A 87 -14.26 13.04 17.06
N SER A 88 -14.68 12.57 15.87
CA SER A 88 -16.08 12.52 15.42
C SER A 88 -16.46 11.18 14.80
N LEU A 89 -17.58 10.62 15.25
CA LEU A 89 -18.12 9.35 14.78
C LEU A 89 -18.67 9.42 13.34
N GLU A 90 -19.23 10.55 12.92
CA GLU A 90 -19.74 10.75 11.55
C GLU A 90 -18.60 10.83 10.53
N GLU A 91 -17.50 11.48 10.93
CA GLU A 91 -16.29 11.57 10.10
C GLU A 91 -15.66 10.19 9.94
N LEU A 92 -15.50 9.45 11.05
CA LEU A 92 -15.01 8.07 11.03
C LEU A 92 -15.87 7.17 10.13
N THR A 93 -17.19 7.30 10.20
CA THR A 93 -18.13 6.56 9.36
C THR A 93 -17.94 6.85 7.87
N THR A 94 -17.77 8.13 7.51
CA THR A 94 -17.53 8.54 6.12
C THR A 94 -16.20 8.02 5.60
N ARG A 95 -15.16 8.02 6.44
CA ARG A 95 -13.83 7.48 6.12
C ARG A 95 -13.90 5.98 5.84
N TYR A 96 -14.52 5.21 6.74
CA TYR A 96 -14.68 3.78 6.53
C TYR A 96 -15.52 3.44 5.29
N ALA A 97 -16.57 4.21 5.02
CA ALA A 97 -17.35 4.03 3.81
C ALA A 97 -16.51 4.27 2.53
N ALA A 98 -15.62 5.26 2.55
CA ALA A 98 -14.71 5.53 1.43
C ALA A 98 -13.66 4.41 1.26
N ILE A 99 -13.00 4.02 2.35
CA ILE A 99 -11.98 2.94 2.35
C ILE A 99 -12.61 1.61 1.92
N ALA A 100 -13.79 1.27 2.46
CA ALA A 100 -14.49 0.05 2.08
C ALA A 100 -14.85 0.03 0.59
N SER A 101 -15.12 1.20 -0.02
CA SER A 101 -15.45 1.31 -1.46
C SER A 101 -14.25 1.11 -2.39
N GLN A 102 -13.04 1.02 -1.82
CA GLN A 102 -11.75 0.80 -2.48
C GLN A 102 -10.83 -0.08 -1.58
N PRO A 103 -11.22 -1.35 -1.32
CA PRO A 103 -10.57 -2.17 -0.30
C PRO A 103 -9.22 -2.75 -0.72
N GLU A 104 -8.84 -2.64 -1.99
CA GLU A 104 -7.72 -3.37 -2.61
C GLU A 104 -6.40 -3.13 -1.88
N GLY A 105 -6.08 -1.86 -1.59
CA GLY A 105 -4.88 -1.48 -0.84
C GLY A 105 -4.83 -2.11 0.56
N GLN A 106 -5.97 -2.13 1.26
CA GLN A 106 -6.08 -2.70 2.60
C GLN A 106 -5.96 -4.22 2.59
N VAL A 107 -6.56 -4.87 1.60
CA VAL A 107 -6.43 -6.32 1.39
C VAL A 107 -4.97 -6.67 1.06
N ALA A 108 -4.29 -5.87 0.23
CA ALA A 108 -2.89 -6.06 -0.10
C ALA A 108 -1.98 -5.88 1.14
N ALA A 109 -2.23 -4.87 1.98
CA ALA A 109 -1.50 -4.64 3.22
C ALA A 109 -1.61 -5.85 4.18
N VAL A 110 -2.83 -6.33 4.42
CA VAL A 110 -3.07 -7.55 5.23
C VAL A 110 -2.41 -8.77 4.58
N GLY A 111 -2.53 -8.93 3.27
CA GLY A 111 -1.93 -10.03 2.51
C GLY A 111 -0.41 -10.07 2.61
N ARG A 112 0.27 -8.92 2.50
CA ARG A 112 1.72 -8.78 2.70
C ARG A 112 2.10 -9.15 4.13
N ALA A 113 1.37 -8.65 5.13
CA ALA A 113 1.62 -8.97 6.53
C ALA A 113 1.50 -10.49 6.79
N VAL A 114 0.41 -11.11 6.39
CA VAL A 114 0.20 -12.56 6.57
C VAL A 114 1.24 -13.39 5.81
N ARG A 115 1.59 -13.01 4.58
CA ARG A 115 2.65 -13.68 3.80
C ARG A 115 3.99 -13.58 4.50
N SER A 116 4.36 -12.41 5.02
CA SER A 116 5.60 -12.21 5.75
C SER A 116 5.66 -13.05 7.04
N MET A 117 4.55 -13.16 7.77
CA MET A 117 4.43 -14.01 8.97
C MET A 117 4.57 -15.48 8.61
N ALA A 118 3.97 -15.93 7.49
CA ALA A 118 4.11 -17.30 7.01
C ALA A 118 5.57 -17.63 6.63
N ILE A 119 6.26 -16.73 5.92
CA ILE A 119 7.68 -16.90 5.57
C ILE A 119 8.54 -16.95 6.83
N ALA A 120 8.33 -16.03 7.78
CA ALA A 120 9.05 -16.00 9.04
C ALA A 120 8.83 -17.30 9.85
N ALA A 121 7.58 -17.77 9.93
CA ALA A 121 7.24 -19.01 10.62
C ALA A 121 7.88 -20.24 9.95
N LEU A 122 7.94 -20.28 8.61
CA LEU A 122 8.63 -21.34 7.87
C LEU A 122 10.14 -21.34 8.14
N LEU A 123 10.79 -20.17 8.14
CA LEU A 123 12.22 -20.03 8.43
C LEU A 123 12.54 -20.43 9.89
N GLN A 124 11.73 -19.97 10.85
CA GLN A 124 11.88 -20.32 12.26
C GLN A 124 11.61 -21.81 12.50
N GLY A 125 10.54 -22.35 11.91
CA GLY A 125 10.21 -23.78 11.97
C GLY A 125 11.30 -24.65 11.37
N ALA A 126 11.88 -24.24 10.24
CA ALA A 126 13.03 -24.89 9.61
C ALA A 126 14.27 -24.91 10.52
N ALA A 127 14.60 -23.78 11.13
CA ALA A 127 15.72 -23.67 12.06
C ALA A 127 15.52 -24.53 13.32
N LEU A 128 14.33 -24.47 13.94
CA LEU A 128 14.01 -25.27 15.12
C LEU A 128 13.95 -26.78 14.82
N ALA A 129 13.45 -27.16 13.64
CA ALA A 129 13.41 -28.56 13.21
C ALA A 129 14.81 -29.16 12.97
N ALA A 130 15.82 -28.33 12.71
CA ALA A 130 17.20 -28.80 12.57
C ALA A 130 17.81 -29.23 13.92
N LEU A 131 17.39 -28.64 15.04
CA LEU A 131 17.93 -28.93 16.38
C LEU A 131 17.90 -30.42 16.76
N PRO A 132 16.78 -31.15 16.71
CA PRO A 132 16.76 -32.56 17.07
C PRO A 132 17.62 -33.42 16.14
N LEU A 133 17.77 -33.03 14.87
CA LEU A 133 18.63 -33.75 13.92
C LEU A 133 20.12 -33.51 14.21
N VAL A 134 20.51 -32.27 14.49
CA VAL A 134 21.86 -31.94 14.93
C VAL A 134 22.19 -32.66 16.23
N LEU A 135 21.28 -32.61 17.22
CA LEU A 135 21.44 -33.33 18.48
C LEU A 135 21.57 -34.84 18.25
N TRP A 136 20.75 -35.43 17.38
CA TRP A 136 20.85 -36.84 17.01
C TRP A 136 22.22 -37.15 16.39
N VAL A 137 22.71 -36.29 15.49
CA VAL A 137 24.06 -36.38 14.89
C VAL A 137 25.13 -36.38 15.97
N VAL A 138 25.12 -35.39 16.88
CA VAL A 138 26.09 -35.20 17.97
C VAL A 138 26.13 -36.37 18.96
N VAL A 139 24.99 -36.98 19.29
CA VAL A 139 24.92 -38.12 20.24
C VAL A 139 25.77 -39.33 19.79
N GLY A 140 25.98 -39.49 18.47
CA GLY A 140 26.84 -40.54 17.91
C GLY A 140 26.25 -41.96 17.92
N PRO A 141 26.78 -42.88 17.09
CA PRO A 141 26.15 -44.18 16.79
C PRO A 141 26.16 -45.18 17.97
N THR A 142 27.04 -45.00 18.95
CA THR A 142 27.16 -45.88 20.12
C THR A 142 26.07 -45.54 21.15
N ARG A 143 25.97 -44.27 21.57
CA ARG A 143 24.93 -43.83 22.51
C ARG A 143 23.52 -43.94 21.93
N ARG A 144 23.32 -43.77 20.60
CA ARG A 144 22.02 -44.03 19.94
C ARG A 144 21.53 -45.46 20.17
N ARG A 145 22.42 -46.44 20.04
CA ARG A 145 22.08 -47.86 20.27
C ARG A 145 21.73 -48.15 21.72
N GLU A 146 22.45 -47.53 22.66
CA GLU A 146 22.15 -47.63 24.09
C GLU A 146 20.79 -47.00 24.46
N LEU A 147 20.48 -45.83 23.90
CA LEU A 147 19.18 -45.15 24.10
C LEU A 147 18.02 -45.98 23.52
N LEU A 148 18.17 -46.51 22.30
CA LEU A 148 17.17 -47.37 21.67
C LEU A 148 16.97 -48.70 22.42
N ALA A 149 18.03 -49.26 23.01
CA ALA A 149 17.91 -50.45 23.85
C ALA A 149 17.16 -50.16 25.17
N ARG A 150 17.38 -48.98 25.76
CA ARG A 150 16.69 -48.54 26.99
C ARG A 150 15.21 -48.22 26.76
N LEU A 151 14.81 -47.81 25.56
CA LEU A 151 13.40 -47.57 25.21
C LEU A 151 12.49 -48.79 25.38
N ARG A 152 13.03 -50.02 25.35
CA ARG A 152 12.27 -51.26 25.63
C ARG A 152 12.08 -51.54 27.13
N THR A 153 12.63 -50.70 28.00
CA THR A 153 12.49 -50.81 29.46
C THR A 153 11.46 -49.82 29.99
N ARG A 154 10.82 -50.13 31.13
CA ARG A 154 9.84 -49.24 31.79
C ARG A 154 10.39 -47.83 32.06
N GLY A 155 11.70 -47.73 32.39
CA GLY A 155 12.38 -46.44 32.59
C GLY A 155 12.61 -45.64 31.31
N GLY A 156 12.81 -46.30 30.15
CA GLY A 156 12.93 -45.63 28.87
C GLY A 156 11.60 -45.08 28.35
N VAL A 157 10.50 -45.81 28.58
CA VAL A 157 9.14 -45.32 28.30
C VAL A 157 8.83 -44.11 29.17
N ALA A 158 9.16 -44.16 30.47
CA ALA A 158 8.97 -43.01 31.37
C ALA A 158 9.78 -41.77 30.93
N GLY A 159 11.02 -41.96 30.44
CA GLY A 159 11.83 -40.86 29.91
C GLY A 159 11.28 -40.25 28.62
N LEU A 160 10.72 -41.08 27.72
CA LEU A 160 10.09 -40.59 26.49
C LEU A 160 8.77 -39.87 26.78
N VAL A 161 7.99 -40.39 27.72
CA VAL A 161 6.78 -39.73 28.25
C VAL A 161 7.14 -38.41 28.93
N ALA A 162 8.24 -38.35 29.69
CA ALA A 162 8.70 -37.11 30.31
C ALA A 162 9.14 -36.06 29.28
N ILE A 163 9.85 -36.46 28.22
CA ILE A 163 10.21 -35.55 27.12
C ILE A 163 8.95 -35.09 26.37
N ALA A 164 8.02 -36.00 26.07
CA ALA A 164 6.74 -35.65 25.46
C ALA A 164 5.90 -34.73 26.36
N LEU A 165 5.96 -34.92 27.68
CA LEU A 165 5.35 -34.04 28.67
C LEU A 165 6.03 -32.67 28.70
N VAL A 166 7.37 -32.59 28.69
CA VAL A 166 8.09 -31.31 28.69
C VAL A 166 7.86 -30.54 27.39
N VAL A 167 7.86 -31.22 26.24
CA VAL A 167 7.50 -30.61 24.94
C VAL A 167 6.03 -30.20 24.95
N GLY A 168 5.14 -31.05 25.44
CA GLY A 168 3.72 -30.72 25.63
C GLY A 168 3.53 -29.50 26.53
N LEU A 169 4.20 -29.45 27.68
CA LEU A 169 4.17 -28.34 28.64
C LEU A 169 4.87 -27.07 28.14
N ALA A 170 5.75 -27.16 27.14
CA ALA A 170 6.34 -25.99 26.48
C ALA A 170 5.45 -25.45 25.34
N VAL A 171 4.66 -26.32 24.70
CA VAL A 171 3.71 -25.96 23.64
C VAL A 171 2.37 -25.48 24.21
N VAL A 172 1.88 -26.07 25.30
CA VAL A 172 0.63 -25.70 25.99
C VAL A 172 0.56 -24.22 26.40
N PRO A 173 1.62 -23.56 26.95
CA PRO A 173 1.57 -22.14 27.29
C PRO A 173 1.42 -21.20 26.07
N LEU A 174 1.60 -21.65 24.83
CA LEU A 174 1.30 -20.85 23.63
C LEU A 174 -0.21 -20.76 23.34
N THR A 175 -1.00 -21.70 23.86
CA THR A 175 -2.48 -21.66 23.78
C THR A 175 -3.12 -21.10 25.05
N TRP A 176 -2.35 -20.98 26.14
CA TRP A 176 -2.83 -20.57 27.45
C TRP A 176 -2.74 -19.04 27.58
N GLY A 177 -3.84 -18.36 27.24
CA GLY A 177 -3.89 -16.90 27.27
C GLY A 177 -4.98 -16.29 26.40
N ARG A 178 -5.51 -17.04 25.42
CA ARG A 178 -6.80 -16.70 24.82
C ARG A 178 -7.86 -16.95 25.88
N ALA A 179 -8.37 -15.88 26.49
CA ALA A 179 -9.61 -15.98 27.23
C ALA A 179 -10.63 -16.67 26.32
N GLU A 180 -11.35 -17.67 26.84
CA GLU A 180 -12.58 -18.10 26.17
C GLU A 180 -13.43 -16.83 26.06
N SER A 181 -13.60 -16.32 24.83
CA SER A 181 -14.54 -15.25 24.59
C SER A 181 -15.91 -15.72 25.10
N PRO A 182 -16.73 -14.83 25.66
CA PRO A 182 -18.14 -15.12 25.91
C PRO A 182 -18.76 -15.76 24.66
N GLU A 183 -19.84 -16.53 24.79
CA GLU A 183 -20.56 -17.04 23.60
C GLU A 183 -21.01 -15.84 22.74
N GLU A 184 -20.25 -15.56 21.69
CA GLU A 184 -20.52 -14.46 20.76
C GLU A 184 -21.70 -14.85 19.89
N THR A 185 -22.75 -14.04 19.92
CA THR A 185 -23.91 -14.21 19.04
C THR A 185 -23.70 -13.35 17.81
N TRP A 186 -23.87 -13.97 16.64
CA TRP A 186 -23.64 -13.38 15.34
C TRP A 186 -24.92 -13.48 14.52
N GLU A 187 -25.26 -12.43 13.80
CA GLU A 187 -26.39 -12.42 12.87
C GLU A 187 -25.97 -11.91 11.49
N PRO A 188 -26.66 -12.34 10.41
CA PRO A 188 -26.37 -11.83 9.06
C PRO A 188 -26.56 -10.32 8.97
N LEU A 189 -25.62 -9.62 8.33
CA LEU A 189 -25.68 -8.16 8.18
C LEU A 189 -26.99 -7.68 7.56
N GLN A 190 -27.57 -8.44 6.62
CA GLN A 190 -28.86 -8.13 5.99
C GLN A 190 -30.01 -8.09 7.00
N ALA A 191 -29.99 -8.99 7.99
CA ALA A 191 -31.01 -9.03 9.04
C ALA A 191 -30.91 -7.78 9.93
N PHE A 192 -29.68 -7.33 10.20
CA PHE A 192 -29.40 -6.15 11.01
C PHE A 192 -29.82 -4.82 10.35
N VAL A 193 -29.46 -4.62 9.06
CA VAL A 193 -29.78 -3.36 8.36
C VAL A 193 -31.23 -3.28 7.86
N GLY A 194 -31.93 -4.43 7.83
CA GLY A 194 -33.31 -4.56 7.34
C GLY A 194 -33.38 -4.72 5.81
N GLU A 195 -34.50 -5.29 5.33
CA GLU A 195 -34.70 -5.59 3.89
C GLU A 195 -34.76 -4.35 3.00
N ASP A 196 -35.03 -3.17 3.57
CA ASP A 196 -35.11 -1.90 2.83
C ASP A 196 -33.72 -1.36 2.40
N VAL A 197 -32.63 -1.91 2.97
CA VAL A 197 -31.26 -1.55 2.61
C VAL A 197 -30.65 -2.68 1.79
N PRO A 198 -30.50 -2.53 0.46
CA PRO A 198 -29.86 -3.56 -0.35
C PRO A 198 -28.38 -3.64 0.02
N LEU A 199 -27.87 -4.84 0.31
CA LEU A 199 -26.44 -5.05 0.50
C LEU A 199 -25.74 -5.40 -0.83
N PRO A 200 -24.49 -4.95 -1.04
CA PRO A 200 -23.68 -5.38 -2.16
C PRO A 200 -23.35 -6.88 -2.05
N ASP A 201 -22.97 -7.49 -3.16
CA ASP A 201 -22.78 -8.94 -3.27
C ASP A 201 -21.67 -9.44 -2.34
N GLU A 202 -20.64 -8.63 -2.18
CA GLU A 202 -19.48 -8.84 -1.34
C GLU A 202 -19.82 -8.82 0.16
N ALA A 203 -20.91 -8.17 0.55
CA ALA A 203 -21.34 -8.05 1.95
C ALA A 203 -22.40 -9.08 2.37
N ARG A 204 -22.82 -9.97 1.46
CA ARG A 204 -23.92 -10.93 1.72
C ARG A 204 -23.58 -11.95 2.81
N ASP A 205 -22.33 -12.41 2.84
CA ASP A 205 -21.85 -13.43 3.79
C ASP A 205 -21.22 -12.79 5.05
N VAL A 206 -21.34 -11.46 5.20
CA VAL A 206 -20.85 -10.75 6.38
C VAL A 206 -21.87 -10.90 7.51
N GLU A 207 -21.37 -11.27 8.67
CA GLU A 207 -22.12 -11.33 9.92
C GLU A 207 -21.63 -10.24 10.88
N ILE A 208 -22.55 -9.75 11.71
CA ILE A 208 -22.32 -8.71 12.71
C ILE A 208 -22.56 -9.27 14.11
N MET A 209 -21.74 -8.86 15.08
CA MET A 209 -21.89 -9.28 16.47
C MET A 209 -23.05 -8.53 17.15
N ASP A 210 -23.94 -9.26 17.82
CA ASP A 210 -25.18 -8.78 18.46
C ASP A 210 -24.94 -8.03 19.80
N ASP A 211 -23.71 -7.99 20.30
CA ASP A 211 -23.42 -7.34 21.58
C ASP A 211 -23.16 -5.84 21.36
N VAL A 212 -24.03 -5.01 21.93
CA VAL A 212 -23.97 -3.53 22.03
C VAL A 212 -24.54 -2.71 20.85
N THR A 213 -25.64 -3.14 20.23
CA THR A 213 -26.29 -2.33 19.17
C THR A 213 -27.42 -1.43 19.70
N THR A 214 -27.25 -0.10 19.62
CA THR A 214 -28.30 0.90 19.89
C THR A 214 -28.99 1.36 18.60
N GLU A 215 -30.19 1.94 18.67
CA GLU A 215 -30.85 2.57 17.48
C GLU A 215 -29.95 3.62 16.80
N GLU A 216 -29.09 4.31 17.57
CA GLU A 216 -28.11 5.27 17.05
C GLU A 216 -27.02 4.58 16.23
N THR A 217 -26.52 3.43 16.69
CA THR A 217 -25.53 2.60 15.98
C THR A 217 -26.10 2.09 14.67
N GLN A 218 -27.36 1.64 14.67
CA GLN A 218 -28.05 1.20 13.46
C GLN A 218 -28.16 2.32 12.42
N ARG A 219 -28.57 3.54 12.83
CA ARG A 219 -28.63 4.70 11.92
C ARG A 219 -27.28 5.05 11.32
N LEU A 220 -26.21 4.97 12.12
CA LEU A 220 -24.85 5.23 11.65
C LEU A 220 -24.41 4.19 10.61
N ILE A 221 -24.64 2.90 10.86
CA ILE A 221 -24.32 1.83 9.92
C ILE A 221 -25.13 1.98 8.62
N THR A 222 -26.43 2.26 8.71
CA THR A 222 -27.25 2.54 7.51
C THR A 222 -26.71 3.75 6.73
N SER A 223 -26.31 4.83 7.42
CA SER A 223 -25.69 6.00 6.80
C SER A 223 -24.35 5.67 6.12
N ALA A 224 -23.54 4.82 6.75
CA ALA A 224 -22.28 4.31 6.23
C ALA A 224 -22.50 3.54 4.93
N VAL A 225 -23.45 2.59 4.92
CA VAL A 225 -23.79 1.76 3.76
C VAL A 225 -24.31 2.64 2.61
N SER A 226 -25.20 3.59 2.90
CA SER A 226 -25.69 4.56 1.89
C SER A 226 -24.57 5.43 1.32
N THR A 227 -23.63 5.85 2.15
CA THR A 227 -22.48 6.66 1.72
C THR A 227 -21.49 5.84 0.90
N TYR A 228 -21.23 4.60 1.32
CA TYR A 228 -20.45 3.62 0.59
C TYR A 228 -21.03 3.38 -0.80
N GLN A 229 -22.34 3.10 -0.90
CA GLN A 229 -23.01 2.87 -2.18
C GLN A 229 -22.89 4.07 -3.11
N ARG A 230 -23.16 5.28 -2.60
CA ARG A 230 -23.00 6.50 -3.40
C ARG A 230 -21.56 6.71 -3.88
N SER A 231 -20.58 6.48 -3.00
CA SER A 231 -19.15 6.55 -3.32
C SER A 231 -18.78 5.56 -4.41
N LEU A 232 -19.14 4.29 -4.19
CA LEU A 232 -18.87 3.19 -5.10
C LEU A 232 -19.48 3.45 -6.47
N THR A 233 -20.76 3.82 -6.53
CA THR A 233 -21.43 4.14 -7.79
C THR A 233 -20.76 5.31 -8.50
N PHE A 234 -20.49 6.43 -7.80
CA PHE A 234 -19.90 7.60 -8.44
C PHE A 234 -18.53 7.32 -9.07
N TYR A 235 -17.60 6.72 -8.31
CA TYR A 235 -16.24 6.49 -8.80
C TYR A 235 -16.16 5.31 -9.78
N SER A 236 -17.00 4.28 -9.63
CA SER A 236 -17.02 3.16 -10.58
C SER A 236 -17.64 3.60 -11.91
N ASP A 237 -18.76 4.34 -11.88
CA ASP A 237 -19.34 4.94 -13.10
C ASP A 237 -18.36 5.91 -13.78
N ALA A 238 -17.55 6.62 -13.00
CA ALA A 238 -16.50 7.50 -13.53
C ALA A 238 -15.36 6.68 -14.17
N ALA A 239 -14.91 5.60 -13.54
CA ALA A 239 -13.88 4.72 -14.08
C ALA A 239 -14.34 4.02 -15.38
N ASP A 240 -15.58 3.52 -15.42
CA ASP A 240 -16.15 2.91 -16.62
C ASP A 240 -16.16 3.89 -17.80
N ARG A 241 -16.58 5.14 -17.54
CA ARG A 241 -16.59 6.20 -18.56
C ARG A 241 -15.19 6.68 -18.93
N ALA A 242 -14.24 6.64 -18.00
CA ALA A 242 -12.83 6.95 -18.28
C ALA A 242 -12.25 6.00 -19.34
N GLY A 243 -12.62 4.72 -19.29
CA GLY A 243 -12.24 3.72 -20.28
C GLY A 243 -12.77 3.98 -21.69
N GLU A 244 -13.74 4.88 -21.85
CA GLU A 244 -14.36 5.23 -23.14
C GLU A 244 -13.91 6.60 -23.67
N LEU A 245 -13.03 7.32 -22.95
CA LEU A 245 -12.60 8.66 -23.34
C LEU A 245 -11.84 8.64 -24.68
N GLU A 246 -11.95 9.73 -25.42
CA GLU A 246 -11.14 9.98 -26.61
C GLU A 246 -9.80 10.61 -26.19
N LEU A 247 -8.83 9.77 -25.86
CA LEU A 247 -7.46 10.17 -25.51
C LEU A 247 -6.53 9.95 -26.70
N ARG A 248 -5.39 10.65 -26.72
CA ARG A 248 -4.33 10.40 -27.70
C ARG A 248 -3.86 8.94 -27.58
N THR A 249 -3.72 8.26 -28.70
CA THR A 249 -3.06 6.96 -28.76
C THR A 249 -1.56 7.17 -28.96
N PRO A 250 -0.69 6.56 -28.13
CA PRO A 250 0.75 6.66 -28.32
C PRO A 250 1.23 5.94 -29.58
N GLU A 251 2.36 6.38 -30.13
CA GLU A 251 3.10 5.66 -31.17
C GLU A 251 3.90 4.48 -30.57
N GLU A 252 4.38 3.53 -31.40
CA GLU A 252 5.06 2.31 -30.93
C GLU A 252 6.36 2.59 -30.14
N ASP A 253 6.98 3.76 -30.34
CA ASP A 253 8.19 4.22 -29.68
C ASP A 253 7.92 5.24 -28.56
N GLU A 254 6.64 5.48 -28.23
CA GLU A 254 6.23 6.39 -27.17
C GLU A 254 5.93 5.65 -25.87
N THR A 255 6.29 6.26 -24.73
CA THR A 255 5.91 5.79 -23.38
C THR A 255 4.98 6.81 -22.75
N VAL A 256 3.84 6.37 -22.22
CA VAL A 256 2.87 7.25 -21.54
C VAL A 256 2.96 7.04 -20.03
N VAL A 257 2.99 8.17 -19.32
CA VAL A 257 3.08 8.24 -17.85
C VAL A 257 1.82 8.92 -17.33
N VAL A 258 1.17 8.31 -16.34
CA VAL A 258 0.09 8.95 -15.58
C VAL A 258 0.72 9.90 -14.57
N ILE A 259 0.17 11.10 -14.43
CA ILE A 259 0.56 12.07 -13.41
C ILE A 259 -0.61 12.26 -12.45
N VAL A 260 -0.35 12.07 -11.17
CA VAL A 260 -1.27 12.36 -10.06
C VAL A 260 -0.63 13.33 -9.07
N SER A 261 -1.46 14.08 -8.34
CA SER A 261 -1.03 15.04 -7.32
C SER A 261 -2.20 15.42 -6.42
N ASP A 262 -1.93 15.86 -5.19
CA ASP A 262 -2.92 16.41 -4.26
C ASP A 262 -4.16 15.49 -4.11
N ARG A 263 -3.90 14.20 -3.90
CA ARG A 263 -4.94 13.18 -3.71
C ARG A 263 -5.70 13.42 -2.41
N HIS A 264 -5.03 13.93 -1.38
CA HIS A 264 -5.62 14.27 -0.07
C HIS A 264 -6.58 13.19 0.45
N LEU A 265 -6.11 11.95 0.46
CA LEU A 265 -6.85 10.77 0.92
C LEU A 265 -8.05 10.34 0.06
N ASN A 266 -8.27 10.91 -1.13
CA ASN A 266 -9.37 10.51 -2.00
C ASN A 266 -9.03 9.27 -2.85
N VAL A 267 -9.00 8.12 -2.18
CA VAL A 267 -8.77 6.79 -2.79
C VAL A 267 -9.77 6.39 -3.88
N GLY A 268 -10.94 7.05 -3.94
CA GLY A 268 -11.93 6.82 -4.99
C GLY A 268 -11.42 7.21 -6.38
N MET A 269 -10.52 8.19 -6.46
CA MET A 269 -9.96 8.67 -7.72
C MET A 269 -8.88 7.74 -8.29
N ASP A 270 -8.27 6.87 -7.49
CA ASP A 270 -7.20 5.98 -7.95
C ASP A 270 -7.68 5.05 -9.06
N LYS A 271 -8.89 4.49 -8.95
CA LYS A 271 -9.48 3.67 -10.03
C LYS A 271 -9.84 4.47 -11.27
N VAL A 272 -10.19 5.74 -11.10
CA VAL A 272 -10.48 6.63 -12.23
C VAL A 272 -9.18 6.99 -12.96
N ALA A 273 -8.14 7.35 -12.20
CA ALA A 273 -6.79 7.59 -12.70
C ALA A 273 -6.25 6.36 -13.43
N ARG A 274 -6.44 5.17 -12.84
CA ARG A 274 -6.06 3.91 -13.46
C ARG A 274 -6.79 3.67 -14.78
N ALA A 275 -8.11 3.82 -14.81
CA ALA A 275 -8.88 3.64 -16.04
C ALA A 275 -8.48 4.63 -17.16
N ILE A 276 -8.11 5.87 -16.80
CA ILE A 276 -7.54 6.85 -17.74
C ILE A 276 -6.19 6.36 -18.26
N GLY A 277 -5.32 5.88 -17.36
CA GLY A 277 -4.01 5.33 -17.71
C GLY A 277 -4.11 4.12 -18.65
N ASP A 278 -4.97 3.16 -18.34
CA ASP A 278 -5.23 1.99 -19.21
C ASP A 278 -5.73 2.43 -20.59
N ARG A 279 -6.65 3.40 -20.63
CA ARG A 279 -7.15 3.95 -21.89
C ARG A 279 -6.06 4.67 -22.69
N ALA A 280 -5.09 5.27 -22.03
CA ALA A 280 -3.96 5.95 -22.64
C ALA A 280 -2.77 5.03 -22.95
N GLU A 281 -2.88 3.73 -22.64
CA GLU A 281 -1.76 2.77 -22.75
C GLU A 281 -0.53 3.20 -21.93
N ALA A 282 -0.78 3.79 -20.76
CA ALA A 282 0.27 4.21 -19.84
C ALA A 282 0.92 3.00 -19.15
N SER A 283 2.21 3.12 -18.86
CA SER A 283 3.00 2.06 -18.20
C SER A 283 3.78 2.55 -16.97
N ALA A 284 3.69 3.84 -16.63
CA ALA A 284 4.40 4.44 -15.53
C ALA A 284 3.54 5.48 -14.80
N LEU A 285 3.91 5.78 -13.54
CA LEU A 285 3.22 6.74 -12.68
C LEU A 285 4.20 7.74 -12.08
N PHE A 286 3.86 9.03 -12.17
CA PHE A 286 4.44 10.10 -11.39
C PHE A 286 3.42 10.60 -10.36
N ASP A 287 3.83 10.63 -9.09
CA ASP A 287 3.07 11.24 -8.00
C ASP A 287 3.80 12.48 -7.50
N LEU A 288 3.13 13.63 -7.59
CA LEU A 288 3.68 14.92 -7.24
C LEU A 288 3.36 15.32 -5.79
N GLY A 289 2.88 14.39 -4.95
CA GLY A 289 2.73 14.56 -3.51
C GLY A 289 1.37 15.11 -3.08
N ASP A 290 1.25 15.37 -1.78
CA ASP A 290 0.00 15.63 -1.06
C ASP A 290 -0.99 14.45 -1.17
N ASP A 291 -0.45 13.25 -1.01
CA ASP A 291 -1.21 12.01 -0.91
C ASP A 291 -2.03 11.92 0.38
N THR A 292 -1.52 12.60 1.40
CA THR A 292 -2.08 12.66 2.74
C THR A 292 -2.53 14.08 3.09
N SER A 293 -3.06 14.25 4.30
CA SER A 293 -3.44 15.55 4.87
C SER A 293 -2.45 16.00 5.94
N THR A 294 -1.77 15.04 6.56
CA THR A 294 -0.88 15.25 7.72
C THR A 294 0.33 14.31 7.74
N GLY A 295 0.61 13.52 6.71
CA GLY A 295 1.76 12.59 6.69
C GLY A 295 1.77 11.54 7.81
N GLU A 296 0.63 11.32 8.48
CA GLU A 296 0.56 10.45 9.66
C GLU A 296 0.26 9.00 9.29
N ARG A 297 0.64 8.06 10.17
CA ARG A 297 0.48 6.61 9.93
C ARG A 297 -0.95 6.16 9.67
N TRP A 298 -1.92 6.84 10.27
CA TRP A 298 -3.34 6.52 10.03
C TRP A 298 -3.77 6.80 8.59
N GLU A 299 -2.98 7.54 7.80
CA GLU A 299 -3.23 7.87 6.40
C GLU A 299 -2.66 6.82 5.43
N ALA A 300 -2.01 5.76 5.94
CA ALA A 300 -1.44 4.66 5.14
C ALA A 300 -2.41 4.09 4.11
N PHE A 301 -3.72 4.09 4.40
CA PHE A 301 -4.74 3.60 3.47
C PHE A 301 -4.75 4.34 2.13
N SER A 302 -4.42 5.63 2.13
CA SER A 302 -4.32 6.43 0.91
C SER A 302 -3.15 5.95 0.05
N LEU A 303 -2.00 5.72 0.69
CA LEU A 303 -0.77 5.27 0.04
C LEU A 303 -0.91 3.83 -0.49
N ASP A 304 -1.51 2.95 0.32
CA ASP A 304 -1.78 1.57 -0.08
C ASP A 304 -2.74 1.51 -1.29
N SER A 305 -3.69 2.45 -1.38
CA SER A 305 -4.67 2.49 -2.47
C SER A 305 -4.03 2.86 -3.81
N VAL A 306 -3.22 3.92 -3.86
CA VAL A 306 -2.53 4.31 -5.11
C VAL A 306 -1.50 3.25 -5.50
N ALA A 307 -0.74 2.72 -4.53
CA ALA A 307 0.23 1.67 -4.81
C ALA A 307 -0.44 0.40 -5.35
N ALA A 308 -1.63 0.04 -4.85
CA ALA A 308 -2.38 -1.10 -5.36
C ALA A 308 -3.02 -0.85 -6.74
N ALA A 309 -3.48 0.36 -7.02
CA ALA A 309 -4.13 0.69 -8.30
C ALA A 309 -3.18 0.61 -9.50
N PHE A 310 -1.88 0.78 -9.26
CA PHE A 310 -0.84 0.85 -10.28
C PHE A 310 0.24 -0.22 -10.15
N ASP A 311 0.04 -1.26 -9.34
CA ASP A 311 1.10 -2.23 -8.95
C ASP A 311 1.78 -2.98 -10.10
N ASP A 312 1.13 -3.05 -11.26
CA ASP A 312 1.58 -3.69 -12.50
C ASP A 312 2.32 -2.75 -13.47
N TYR A 313 2.39 -1.45 -13.16
CA TYR A 313 3.17 -0.49 -13.96
C TYR A 313 4.68 -0.76 -13.82
N ASP A 314 5.43 -0.41 -14.87
CA ASP A 314 6.87 -0.66 -14.97
C ASP A 314 7.67 0.17 -13.97
N GLY A 315 7.13 1.32 -13.52
CA GLY A 315 7.75 2.14 -12.49
C GLY A 315 6.84 3.23 -11.91
N HIS A 316 7.15 3.59 -10.67
CA HIS A 316 6.45 4.58 -9.86
C HIS A 316 7.48 5.52 -9.26
N TRP A 317 7.35 6.82 -9.53
CA TRP A 317 8.22 7.85 -8.96
C TRP A 317 7.38 8.87 -8.20
N GLY A 318 7.86 9.23 -7.02
CA GLY A 318 7.14 10.11 -6.11
C GLY A 318 8.02 11.21 -5.55
N VAL A 319 7.40 12.33 -5.21
CA VAL A 319 7.92 13.34 -4.28
C VAL A 319 6.89 13.60 -3.20
N ALA A 320 7.33 13.93 -1.99
CA ALA A 320 6.42 14.30 -0.90
C ALA A 320 5.96 15.74 -1.07
N GLY A 321 4.67 15.99 -0.83
CA GLY A 321 4.11 17.32 -0.74
C GLY A 321 4.16 17.91 0.67
N ASN A 322 3.74 19.16 0.84
CA ASN A 322 3.77 19.82 2.14
C ASN A 322 2.79 19.23 3.18
N HIS A 323 1.80 18.45 2.75
CA HIS A 323 0.92 17.68 3.62
C HIS A 323 1.48 16.30 3.99
N ASP A 324 2.52 15.82 3.31
CA ASP A 324 3.15 14.51 3.54
C ASP A 324 4.32 14.61 4.54
N HIS A 325 4.15 15.41 5.59
CA HIS A 325 5.25 15.80 6.46
C HIS A 325 5.83 14.64 7.30
N GLY A 326 7.12 14.73 7.61
CA GLY A 326 7.86 13.67 8.29
C GLY A 326 8.29 12.54 7.34
N GLY A 327 8.93 11.51 7.89
CA GLY A 327 9.51 10.43 7.07
C GLY A 327 8.54 9.31 6.69
N PHE A 328 7.30 9.32 7.19
CA PHE A 328 6.40 8.17 7.07
C PHE A 328 5.97 7.91 5.61
N VAL A 329 5.38 8.90 4.94
CA VAL A 329 4.80 8.75 3.59
C VAL A 329 5.81 8.17 2.61
N ARG A 330 6.97 8.84 2.51
CA ARG A 330 8.11 8.38 1.70
C ARG A 330 8.52 6.96 2.07
N SER A 331 8.82 6.68 3.33
CA SER A 331 9.27 5.35 3.75
C SER A 331 8.26 4.25 3.44
N HIS A 332 6.97 4.55 3.55
CA HIS A 332 5.89 3.60 3.27
C HIS A 332 5.78 3.31 1.78
N LEU A 333 5.84 4.33 0.91
CA LEU A 333 5.82 4.12 -0.54
C LEU A 333 7.08 3.44 -1.06
N GLU A 334 8.27 3.78 -0.53
CA GLU A 334 9.53 3.07 -0.83
C GLU A 334 9.43 1.57 -0.45
N ASP A 335 8.85 1.25 0.71
CA ASP A 335 8.57 -0.14 1.13
C ASP A 335 7.59 -0.86 0.18
N LEU A 336 6.76 -0.11 -0.56
CA LEU A 336 5.86 -0.60 -1.60
C LEU A 336 6.49 -0.65 -2.99
N GLY A 337 7.77 -0.29 -3.12
CA GLY A 337 8.53 -0.39 -4.37
C GLY A 337 8.60 0.91 -5.18
N TRP A 338 8.15 2.03 -4.63
CA TRP A 338 8.24 3.33 -5.29
C TRP A 338 9.65 3.90 -5.23
N THR A 339 10.00 4.70 -6.23
CA THR A 339 11.27 5.41 -6.31
C THR A 339 11.08 6.85 -5.84
N TYR A 340 11.74 7.20 -4.74
CA TYR A 340 11.92 8.58 -4.29
C TYR A 340 13.34 9.05 -4.61
N PHE A 341 13.56 10.35 -4.47
CA PHE A 341 14.81 10.99 -4.85
C PHE A 341 15.65 11.35 -3.63
N ASP A 342 16.96 11.13 -3.74
CA ASP A 342 17.97 11.49 -2.74
C ASP A 342 18.89 12.62 -3.23
N GLY A 343 18.37 13.49 -4.10
CA GLY A 343 19.14 14.57 -4.73
C GLY A 343 20.10 14.08 -5.83
N GLU A 344 19.81 12.93 -6.43
CA GLU A 344 20.56 12.37 -7.55
C GLU A 344 19.62 12.17 -8.76
N VAL A 345 20.17 12.30 -9.97
CA VAL A 345 19.48 11.99 -11.22
C VAL A 345 19.38 10.48 -11.38
N VAL A 346 18.18 9.96 -11.62
CA VAL A 346 17.88 8.54 -11.81
C VAL A 346 17.29 8.27 -13.20
N ASP A 347 17.28 7.00 -13.59
CA ASP A 347 16.59 6.56 -14.79
C ASP A 347 15.05 6.60 -14.58
N GLY A 348 14.35 7.12 -15.57
CA GLY A 348 12.91 7.30 -15.59
C GLY A 348 12.21 6.54 -16.74
N PRO A 349 10.92 6.78 -16.94
CA PRO A 349 10.14 6.13 -18.00
C PRO A 349 10.64 6.49 -19.40
N GLY A 350 10.54 5.56 -20.35
CA GLY A 350 10.93 5.79 -21.75
C GLY A 350 12.40 6.11 -21.95
N ASP A 351 13.30 5.56 -21.13
CA ASP A 351 14.75 5.84 -21.08
C ASP A 351 15.10 7.30 -20.71
N SER A 352 14.21 7.96 -19.96
CA SER A 352 14.39 9.35 -19.54
C SER A 352 15.34 9.49 -18.33
N ARG A 353 15.80 10.72 -18.08
CA ARG A 353 16.64 11.08 -16.93
C ARG A 353 15.87 12.06 -16.06
N ILE A 354 15.59 11.66 -14.83
CA ILE A 354 14.69 12.41 -13.96
C ILE A 354 15.29 12.66 -12.58
N ILE A 355 14.84 13.72 -11.94
CA ILE A 355 15.17 14.07 -10.56
C ILE A 355 13.93 14.67 -9.91
N GLY A 356 13.86 14.63 -8.59
CA GLY A 356 12.85 15.32 -7.82
C GLY A 356 13.35 15.68 -6.45
N VAL A 357 12.55 16.47 -5.73
CA VAL A 357 12.82 16.78 -4.33
C VAL A 357 11.52 16.93 -3.58
N ASP A 358 11.51 16.39 -2.36
CA ASP A 358 10.40 16.51 -1.42
C ASP A 358 10.22 17.98 -1.02
N ASP A 359 8.96 18.41 -0.86
CA ASP A 359 8.67 19.77 -0.39
C ASP A 359 9.19 19.94 1.04
N PRO A 360 10.09 20.90 1.32
CA PRO A 360 10.61 21.13 2.66
C PRO A 360 9.61 21.81 3.60
N ARG A 361 8.44 22.20 3.11
CA ARG A 361 7.38 22.82 3.90
C ARG A 361 6.55 21.72 4.55
N SER A 362 6.07 22.01 5.75
CA SER A 362 5.07 21.20 6.44
C SER A 362 3.85 22.07 6.73
N SER A 363 2.68 21.58 6.33
CA SER A 363 1.37 22.14 6.66
C SER A 363 0.38 21.01 6.94
N GLY A 364 -0.38 21.12 8.01
CA GLY A 364 -1.40 20.14 8.37
C GLY A 364 -2.77 20.77 8.63
N LEU A 365 -3.63 20.05 9.35
CA LEU A 365 -4.97 20.51 9.74
C LEU A 365 -4.99 21.71 10.71
N GLY A 366 -3.81 22.22 11.10
CA GLY A 366 -3.63 23.42 11.92
C GLY A 366 -2.44 24.25 11.44
N ASN A 367 -2.30 25.47 11.99
CA ASN A 367 -1.24 26.42 11.61
C ASN A 367 0.14 26.13 12.25
N TRP A 368 0.42 24.87 12.58
CA TRP A 368 1.66 24.47 13.25
C TRP A 368 2.70 24.09 12.19
N ARG A 369 3.93 24.60 12.32
CA ARG A 369 5.08 24.23 11.48
C ARG A 369 6.09 23.57 12.42
N ASP A 370 6.13 22.25 12.44
CA ASP A 370 7.01 21.49 13.33
C ASP A 370 8.35 21.14 12.67
N GLU A 371 8.52 21.37 11.36
CA GLU A 371 9.77 21.04 10.68
C GLU A 371 10.82 22.17 10.69
N THR A 372 12.03 21.78 11.09
CA THR A 372 13.26 22.56 11.05
C THR A 372 14.21 21.94 10.02
N GLY A 373 13.90 22.12 8.73
CA GLY A 373 14.72 21.66 7.60
C GLY A 373 15.45 22.80 6.88
N LEU A 374 15.91 22.50 5.66
CA LEU A 374 16.37 23.51 4.69
C LEU A 374 15.21 24.44 4.32
N THR A 375 15.51 25.70 4.04
CA THR A 375 14.52 26.63 3.49
C THR A 375 14.17 26.26 2.05
N SER A 376 12.98 26.63 1.60
CA SER A 376 12.57 26.45 0.19
C SER A 376 13.59 27.02 -0.81
N ALA A 377 14.24 28.13 -0.46
CA ALA A 377 15.28 28.73 -1.29
C ALA A 377 16.56 27.87 -1.37
N GLU A 378 17.00 27.30 -0.25
CA GLU A 378 18.16 26.39 -0.21
C GLU A 378 17.89 25.09 -0.99
N VAL A 379 16.66 24.57 -0.90
CA VAL A 379 16.25 23.38 -1.67
C VAL A 379 16.23 23.67 -3.17
N ALA A 380 15.60 24.78 -3.59
CA ALA A 380 15.56 25.19 -4.99
C ALA A 380 16.96 25.47 -5.57
N GLU A 381 17.84 26.10 -4.78
CA GLU A 381 19.23 26.35 -5.19
C GLU A 381 20.00 25.05 -5.37
N ALA A 382 19.94 24.13 -4.42
CA ALA A 382 20.61 22.84 -4.50
C ALA A 382 20.11 21.99 -5.68
N LEU A 383 18.79 21.95 -5.91
CA LEU A 383 18.19 21.29 -7.06
C LEU A 383 18.71 21.89 -8.38
N THR A 384 18.73 23.22 -8.48
CA THR A 384 19.21 23.92 -9.67
C THR A 384 20.68 23.62 -9.96
N GLU A 385 21.53 23.64 -8.93
CA GLU A 385 22.95 23.29 -9.07
C GLU A 385 23.13 21.88 -9.59
N GLU A 386 22.39 20.91 -9.05
CA GLU A 386 22.48 19.51 -9.43
C GLU A 386 21.99 19.26 -10.87
N VAL A 387 20.85 19.84 -11.24
CA VAL A 387 20.28 19.73 -12.60
C VAL A 387 21.23 20.33 -13.64
N CYS A 388 21.76 21.53 -13.40
CA CYS A 388 22.68 22.16 -14.33
C CYS A 388 24.03 21.44 -14.40
N ARG A 389 24.52 20.89 -13.28
CA ARG A 389 25.72 20.05 -13.28
C ARG A 389 25.54 18.80 -14.15
N ALA A 390 24.39 18.14 -14.05
CA ALA A 390 24.08 16.97 -14.87
C ALA A 390 24.07 17.30 -16.37
N ASP A 391 23.48 18.43 -16.76
CA ASP A 391 23.50 18.92 -18.15
C ASP A 391 24.92 19.21 -18.66
N GLU A 392 25.74 19.90 -17.85
CA GLU A 392 27.16 20.17 -18.18
C GLU A 392 27.99 18.87 -18.37
N GLU A 393 27.64 17.81 -17.65
CA GLU A 393 28.26 16.48 -17.73
C GLU A 393 27.73 15.63 -18.91
N GLY A 394 26.72 16.12 -19.64
CA GLY A 394 26.10 15.41 -20.75
C GLY A 394 25.03 14.40 -20.34
N ASP A 395 24.54 14.49 -19.10
CA ASP A 395 23.47 13.67 -18.51
C ASP A 395 22.22 14.54 -18.28
N ARG A 396 21.77 15.22 -19.34
CA ARG A 396 20.69 16.20 -19.28
C ARG A 396 19.43 15.61 -18.66
N VAL A 397 18.89 16.33 -17.67
CA VAL A 397 17.62 15.97 -17.03
C VAL A 397 16.46 16.33 -17.96
N SER A 398 15.67 15.33 -18.32
CA SER A 398 14.50 15.52 -19.17
C SER A 398 13.28 15.97 -18.36
N THR A 399 13.17 15.57 -17.08
CA THR A 399 12.02 15.93 -16.24
C THR A 399 12.38 16.06 -14.77
N VAL A 400 11.96 17.17 -14.17
CA VAL A 400 12.06 17.44 -12.73
C VAL A 400 10.68 17.29 -12.10
N LEU A 401 10.56 16.43 -11.08
CA LEU A 401 9.32 16.20 -10.33
C LEU A 401 9.36 17.01 -9.03
N LEU A 402 8.35 17.85 -8.82
CA LEU A 402 8.21 18.67 -7.63
C LEU A 402 6.76 18.64 -7.17
N HIS A 403 6.55 18.88 -5.88
CA HIS A 403 5.22 19.25 -5.43
C HIS A 403 4.90 20.71 -5.81
N ASP A 404 5.87 21.62 -5.63
CA ASP A 404 5.76 23.02 -6.05
C ASP A 404 6.70 23.29 -7.22
N ALA A 405 6.13 23.54 -8.40
CA ALA A 405 6.90 23.78 -9.62
C ALA A 405 7.86 24.97 -9.51
N ASP A 406 7.57 25.93 -8.63
CA ASP A 406 8.37 27.14 -8.43
C ASP A 406 9.82 26.82 -8.00
N PHE A 407 10.08 25.64 -7.39
CA PHE A 407 11.45 25.24 -7.05
C PHE A 407 12.31 24.92 -8.28
N GLY A 408 11.70 24.63 -9.43
CA GLY A 408 12.38 24.32 -10.69
C GLY A 408 12.63 25.54 -11.59
N ASP A 409 12.12 26.72 -11.24
CA ASP A 409 12.17 27.92 -12.09
C ASP A 409 13.60 28.27 -12.51
N ALA A 410 14.54 28.29 -11.55
CA ALA A 410 15.92 28.67 -11.84
C ALA A 410 16.65 27.65 -12.75
N ALA A 411 16.26 26.37 -12.73
CA ALA A 411 16.79 25.36 -13.64
C ALA A 411 16.28 25.56 -15.08
N LEU A 412 14.99 25.92 -15.23
CA LEU A 412 14.39 26.28 -16.51
C LEU A 412 14.98 27.58 -17.08
N GLU A 413 15.09 28.62 -16.26
CA GLU A 413 15.67 29.91 -16.65
C GLU A 413 17.11 29.76 -17.13
N ARG A 414 17.88 28.83 -16.58
CA ARG A 414 19.25 28.52 -17.04
C ARG A 414 19.31 27.59 -18.25
N GLY A 415 18.19 27.01 -18.68
CA GLY A 415 18.12 26.11 -19.83
C GLY A 415 18.57 24.66 -19.56
N CYS A 416 18.71 24.26 -18.30
CA CYS A 416 19.34 23.00 -17.91
C CYS A 416 18.39 21.78 -17.94
N VAL A 417 17.08 21.98 -18.13
CA VAL A 417 16.06 20.93 -18.06
C VAL A 417 14.98 21.13 -19.13
N ASP A 418 14.37 20.03 -19.58
CA ASP A 418 13.31 20.08 -20.60
C ASP A 418 11.89 20.27 -20.04
N LEU A 419 11.59 19.74 -18.86
CA LEU A 419 10.26 19.82 -18.24
C LEU A 419 10.34 19.87 -16.70
N VAL A 420 9.57 20.76 -16.09
CA VAL A 420 9.30 20.79 -14.64
C VAL A 420 7.81 20.49 -14.42
N LEU A 421 7.53 19.51 -13.56
CA LEU A 421 6.19 19.11 -13.15
C LEU A 421 5.93 19.55 -11.70
N GLY A 422 4.73 20.07 -11.44
CA GLY A 422 4.26 20.46 -10.11
C GLY A 422 2.80 20.15 -9.83
N GLY A 423 2.40 20.30 -8.57
CA GLY A 423 1.04 20.23 -8.03
C GLY A 423 0.74 21.45 -7.13
N HIS A 424 0.42 21.21 -5.86
CA HIS A 424 0.34 22.19 -4.75
C HIS A 424 -0.82 23.19 -4.79
N VAL A 425 -1.05 23.86 -5.93
CA VAL A 425 -2.03 24.95 -6.03
C VAL A 425 -3.44 24.46 -6.38
N HIS A 426 -3.59 23.15 -6.63
CA HIS A 426 -4.84 22.46 -6.97
C HIS A 426 -5.54 23.01 -8.23
N VAL A 427 -4.80 23.72 -9.08
CA VAL A 427 -5.30 24.34 -10.31
C VAL A 427 -4.32 24.03 -11.42
N GLN A 428 -4.83 23.47 -12.50
CA GLN A 428 -4.00 23.18 -13.66
C GLN A 428 -3.44 24.47 -14.26
N SER A 429 -2.14 24.48 -14.56
CA SER A 429 -1.44 25.55 -15.25
C SER A 429 -0.44 25.00 -16.27
N GLY A 430 -0.39 25.60 -17.45
CA GLY A 430 0.49 25.16 -18.53
C GLY A 430 -0.03 23.96 -19.34
N PRO A 431 0.87 23.28 -20.09
CA PRO A 431 2.32 23.50 -20.12
C PRO A 431 2.69 24.86 -20.71
N THR A 432 3.66 25.54 -20.09
CA THR A 432 4.11 26.88 -20.51
C THR A 432 5.60 26.82 -20.91
N PRO A 433 5.97 27.27 -22.13
CA PRO A 433 7.36 27.31 -22.54
C PRO A 433 8.13 28.41 -21.81
N VAL A 434 9.37 28.11 -21.44
CA VAL A 434 10.35 29.01 -20.83
C VAL A 434 11.62 28.98 -21.68
N GLU A 435 12.01 30.13 -22.24
CA GLU A 435 13.27 30.27 -22.98
C GLU A 435 14.40 30.51 -21.97
N GLY A 436 15.34 29.56 -21.90
CA GLY A 436 16.49 29.63 -21.01
C GLY A 436 17.58 30.59 -21.50
N GLU A 437 18.50 30.95 -20.62
CA GLU A 437 19.61 31.87 -20.91
C GLU A 437 20.52 31.42 -22.07
N GLY A 438 20.64 30.11 -22.30
CA GLY A 438 21.38 29.51 -23.41
C GLY A 438 20.60 29.41 -24.73
N GLY A 439 19.30 29.74 -24.73
CA GLY A 439 18.40 29.65 -25.88
C GLY A 439 17.67 28.31 -26.01
N GLU A 440 17.90 27.38 -25.08
CA GLU A 440 17.11 26.15 -24.93
C GLU A 440 15.69 26.50 -24.47
N THR A 441 14.68 25.80 -24.99
CA THR A 441 13.32 25.90 -24.47
C THR A 441 13.07 24.80 -23.46
N GLY A 442 12.59 25.12 -22.27
CA GLY A 442 12.02 24.16 -21.32
C GLY A 442 10.54 24.42 -21.11
N TYR A 443 9.85 23.55 -20.37
CA TYR A 443 8.44 23.72 -20.05
C TYR A 443 8.19 23.60 -18.55
N THR A 444 7.21 24.34 -18.04
CA THR A 444 6.64 24.12 -16.70
C THR A 444 5.16 23.73 -16.82
N TYR A 445 4.74 22.74 -16.04
CA TYR A 445 3.35 22.30 -15.96
C TYR A 445 2.97 22.00 -14.52
N THR A 446 1.83 22.54 -14.10
CA THR A 446 1.24 22.28 -12.79
C THR A 446 -0.06 21.52 -12.97
N LEU A 447 -0.18 20.34 -12.37
CA LEU A 447 -1.42 19.56 -12.36
C LEU A 447 -2.44 20.19 -11.41
N GLY A 448 -3.73 20.02 -11.72
CA GLY A 448 -4.78 20.25 -10.72
C GLY A 448 -4.78 19.15 -9.65
N THR A 449 -5.69 19.25 -8.68
CA THR A 449 -5.80 18.20 -7.64
C THR A 449 -6.43 16.92 -8.21
N THR A 450 -5.77 15.78 -8.08
CA THR A 450 -6.33 14.47 -8.42
C THR A 450 -7.45 14.08 -7.47
N GLY A 451 -7.37 14.45 -6.18
CA GLY A 451 -8.42 14.15 -5.22
C GLY A 451 -9.68 15.02 -5.34
N GLY A 452 -9.66 16.08 -6.16
CA GLY A 452 -10.70 17.10 -6.14
C GLY A 452 -10.77 17.81 -4.78
N ALA A 453 -9.61 18.07 -4.18
CA ALA A 453 -9.46 18.62 -2.85
C ALA A 453 -9.76 20.13 -2.80
N ALA A 454 -10.76 20.51 -2.02
CA ALA A 454 -11.05 21.90 -1.66
C ALA A 454 -10.43 22.31 -0.31
N TYR A 455 -9.98 21.33 0.47
CA TYR A 455 -9.37 21.44 1.79
C TYR A 455 -8.34 20.31 1.93
N ALA A 456 -7.56 20.33 3.01
CA ALA A 456 -6.52 19.32 3.30
C ALA A 456 -7.01 17.86 3.33
N ILE A 457 -8.33 17.60 3.47
CA ILE A 457 -8.93 16.26 3.40
C ILE A 457 -9.96 16.24 2.26
N ALA A 458 -9.83 15.28 1.34
CA ALA A 458 -10.71 15.06 0.20
C ALA A 458 -11.51 13.74 0.27
N ILE A 459 -11.72 13.20 1.47
CA ILE A 459 -12.55 11.99 1.67
C ILE A 459 -14.04 12.32 1.50
N GLY A 460 -14.75 11.50 0.72
CA GLY A 460 -16.21 11.58 0.62
C GLY A 460 -16.82 10.71 -0.48
N SER A 461 -18.16 10.71 -0.53
CA SER A 461 -18.93 9.94 -1.51
C SER A 461 -18.93 10.49 -2.94
N LYS A 462 -18.33 11.67 -3.16
CA LYS A 462 -18.11 12.29 -4.48
C LYS A 462 -17.11 13.43 -4.37
N LEU A 463 -16.68 13.93 -5.53
CA LEU A 463 -15.80 15.09 -5.66
C LEU A 463 -16.43 16.38 -5.12
N ARG A 464 -15.60 17.20 -4.45
CA ARG A 464 -15.98 18.54 -3.96
C ARG A 464 -15.64 19.64 -4.96
N ARG A 465 -14.61 19.45 -5.78
CA ARG A 465 -14.26 20.26 -6.96
C ARG A 465 -13.82 19.35 -8.11
N ALA A 466 -13.53 19.93 -9.26
CA ALA A 466 -12.96 19.18 -10.37
C ALA A 466 -11.67 18.48 -9.93
N ALA A 467 -11.53 17.21 -10.32
CA ALA A 467 -10.33 16.42 -10.12
C ALA A 467 -9.54 16.35 -11.43
N SER A 468 -8.20 16.36 -11.37
CA SER A 468 -7.34 16.39 -12.55
C SER A 468 -6.40 15.18 -12.60
N ILE A 469 -6.19 14.64 -13.80
CA ILE A 469 -5.20 13.61 -14.13
C ILE A 469 -4.39 14.10 -15.32
N GLY A 470 -3.06 13.97 -15.25
CA GLY A 470 -2.17 14.28 -16.35
C GLY A 470 -1.71 13.02 -17.07
N LEU A 471 -1.46 13.14 -18.38
CA LEU A 471 -0.79 12.16 -19.20
C LEU A 471 0.42 12.81 -19.85
N LEU A 472 1.61 12.28 -19.59
CA LEU A 472 2.86 12.73 -20.18
C LEU A 472 3.38 11.67 -21.14
N THR A 473 3.70 12.07 -22.36
CA THR A 473 4.26 11.20 -23.38
C THR A 473 5.76 11.46 -23.52
N TYR A 474 6.56 10.39 -23.46
CA TYR A 474 7.98 10.39 -23.77
C TYR A 474 8.25 9.74 -25.12
N ARG A 475 9.29 10.21 -25.82
CA ARG A 475 9.90 9.54 -26.97
C ARG A 475 11.42 9.70 -26.86
N GLU A 476 12.17 8.61 -27.01
CA GLU A 476 13.65 8.62 -26.92
C GLU A 476 14.20 9.35 -25.67
N GLY A 477 13.63 9.08 -24.49
CA GLY A 477 14.07 9.68 -23.23
C GLY A 477 13.64 11.12 -22.99
N ARG A 478 12.92 11.75 -23.91
CA ARG A 478 12.50 13.16 -23.80
C ARG A 478 10.98 13.31 -23.78
N PRO A 479 10.41 14.19 -22.95
CA PRO A 479 8.97 14.47 -22.98
C PRO A 479 8.60 15.16 -24.30
N VAL A 480 7.54 14.69 -24.97
CA VAL A 480 7.09 15.20 -26.28
C VAL A 480 5.69 15.79 -26.26
N GLY A 481 4.90 15.52 -25.21
CA GLY A 481 3.57 16.11 -25.10
C GLY A 481 2.84 15.79 -23.81
N LEU A 482 1.86 16.63 -23.50
CA LEU A 482 1.01 16.53 -22.31
C LEU A 482 -0.47 16.55 -22.70
N GLN A 483 -1.28 15.76 -22.00
CA GLN A 483 -2.74 15.82 -22.08
C GLN A 483 -3.33 15.77 -20.67
N SER A 484 -4.19 16.74 -20.35
CA SER A 484 -4.88 16.80 -19.06
C SER A 484 -6.32 16.34 -19.19
N ILE A 485 -6.84 15.70 -18.15
CA ILE A 485 -8.24 15.25 -18.05
C ILE A 485 -8.81 15.74 -16.73
N GLU A 486 -9.95 16.42 -16.77
CA GLU A 486 -10.67 16.85 -15.57
C GLU A 486 -11.98 16.07 -15.39
N LEU A 487 -12.17 15.47 -14.22
CA LEU A 487 -13.46 14.94 -13.78
C LEU A 487 -14.20 15.98 -12.95
N GLN A 488 -15.31 16.48 -13.48
CA GLN A 488 -16.17 17.44 -12.81
C GLN A 488 -16.99 16.77 -11.69
N SER A 489 -17.42 17.56 -10.69
CA SER A 489 -18.19 17.07 -9.54
C SER A 489 -19.59 16.52 -9.87
N ASN A 490 -20.05 16.73 -11.11
CA ASN A 490 -21.27 16.13 -11.66
C ASN A 490 -20.99 14.83 -12.45
N GLY A 491 -19.74 14.36 -12.47
CA GLY A 491 -19.29 13.17 -13.17
C GLY A 491 -18.96 13.38 -14.65
N ARG A 492 -19.00 14.60 -15.20
CA ARG A 492 -18.59 14.85 -16.60
C ARG A 492 -17.07 14.89 -16.71
N PHE A 493 -16.51 14.28 -17.75
CA PHE A 493 -15.11 14.47 -18.12
C PHE A 493 -14.96 15.65 -19.08
N ASP A 494 -13.98 16.51 -18.79
CA ASP A 494 -13.47 17.51 -19.71
C ASP A 494 -12.05 17.07 -20.11
N VAL A 495 -11.89 16.63 -21.36
CA VAL A 495 -10.60 16.18 -21.92
C VAL A 495 -9.97 17.36 -22.65
N HIS A 496 -8.77 17.74 -22.24
CA HIS A 496 -8.03 18.84 -22.88
C HIS A 496 -7.34 18.35 -24.16
N GLU A 497 -7.09 19.29 -25.07
CA GLU A 497 -6.29 19.02 -26.25
C GLU A 497 -4.87 18.59 -25.83
N TRP A 498 -4.30 17.65 -26.57
CA TRP A 498 -2.90 17.26 -26.41
C TRP A 498 -2.01 18.43 -26.87
N VAL A 499 -1.02 18.76 -26.04
CA VAL A 499 -0.07 19.85 -26.31
C VAL A 499 1.30 19.25 -26.59
N GLU A 500 1.81 19.46 -27.79
CA GLU A 500 3.18 19.10 -28.19
C GLU A 500 4.21 19.99 -27.49
N LEU A 501 5.30 19.39 -27.00
CA LEU A 501 6.45 20.10 -26.45
C LEU A 501 7.54 20.22 -27.53
N THR A 502 7.92 21.45 -27.86
CA THR A 502 8.86 21.77 -28.93
C THR A 502 10.10 22.47 -28.39
N TYR A 503 11.28 22.00 -28.80
CA TYR A 503 12.56 22.34 -28.18
C TYR A 503 13.55 22.98 -29.14
#